data_AF-A0A8T3LU10-F1
#
_entry.id   AF-A0A8T3LU10-F1
#
_cell.length_a   1.000
_cell.length_b   1.000
_cell.length_c   1.000
_cell.angle_alpha   90.00
_cell.angle_beta   90.00
_cell.angle_gamma   90.00
#
_symmetry.space_group_name_H-M   'P 1'
#
loop_
_entity.id
_entity.type
_entity.pdbx_description
1 polymer ?
#
loop_
_entity_poly.entity_id
_entity_poly.type
_entity_poly.pdbx_seq_one_letter_code
_entity_poly.pdbx_strand_id
1 'polypeptide(L)'
;MPEIGTAPVLAVLVGFFHTALYVLLRGSAGGRLPFVFVAAVLGAYAGQAVGIRLGDPVRVGDFGLISSSVVAWIGILVVAAAGVLGPSRRQT
;
A
#
# COMPACT_ATOMS: atom_id res chain seq x y z
N MET A 1 -16.36 14.19 18.98
CA MET A 1 -14.96 13.75 18.75
C MET A 1 -14.87 13.34 17.30
N PRO A 2 -13.84 13.71 16.52
CA PRO A 2 -13.74 13.20 15.16
C PRO A 2 -13.64 11.68 15.28
N GLU A 3 -14.71 10.98 14.90
CA GLU A 3 -14.66 9.54 14.65
C GLU A 3 -13.62 9.41 13.54
N ILE A 4 -12.39 9.07 13.91
CA ILE A 4 -11.42 8.59 12.95
C ILE A 4 -12.08 7.33 12.41
N GLY A 5 -12.82 7.47 11.30
CA GLY A 5 -13.61 6.39 10.74
C GLY A 5 -12.72 5.16 10.56
N THR A 6 -13.29 3.97 10.47
CA THR A 6 -12.57 2.68 10.32
C THR A 6 -11.51 2.65 9.21
N ALA A 7 -11.45 3.67 8.36
CA ALA A 7 -10.53 3.82 7.23
C ALA A 7 -9.02 3.70 7.55
N PRO A 8 -8.39 4.34 8.56
CA PRO A 8 -6.96 4.14 8.80
C PRO A 8 -6.62 2.73 9.26
N VAL A 9 -7.48 2.13 10.09
CA VAL A 9 -7.28 0.74 10.54
C VAL A 9 -7.35 -0.22 9.35
N LEU A 10 -8.35 -0.06 8.48
CA LEU A 10 -8.48 -0.86 7.27
C LEU A 10 -7.34 -0.60 6.29
N ALA A 11 -6.87 0.65 6.13
CA ALA A 11 -5.71 0.97 5.30
C ALA A 11 -4.43 0.29 5.81
N VAL A 12 -4.22 0.21 7.13
CA VAL A 12 -3.10 -0.52 7.71
C VAL A 12 -3.21 -2.02 7.42
N LEU A 13 -4.39 -2.62 7.59
CA LEU A 13 -4.61 -4.04 7.31
C LEU A 13 -4.42 -4.38 5.82
N VAL A 14 -4.98 -3.56 4.94
CA VAL A 14 -4.82 -3.70 3.48
C VAL A 14 -3.37 -3.51 3.09
N GLY A 15 -2.68 -2.50 3.64
CA GLY A 15 -1.27 -2.27 3.40
C GLY A 15 -0.39 -3.43 3.88
N PHE A 16 -0.70 -4.00 5.06
CA PHE A 16 -0.02 -5.19 5.59
C PHE A 16 -0.21 -6.39 4.68
N PHE A 17 -1.44 -6.69 4.28
CA PHE A 17 -1.77 -7.80 3.37
C PHE A 17 -1.00 -7.67 2.04
N HIS A 18 -1.02 -6.49 1.42
CA HIS A 18 -0.32 -6.26 0.15
C HIS A 18 1.20 -6.26 0.28
N THR A 19 1.73 -5.80 1.41
CA THR A 19 3.17 -5.90 1.71
C THR A 19 3.59 -7.35 1.84
N ALA A 20 2.83 -8.16 2.58
CA ALA A 20 3.09 -9.59 2.71
C ALA A 20 3.00 -10.30 1.35
N LEU A 21 1.98 -9.99 0.55
CA LEU A 21 1.82 -10.51 -0.81
C LEU A 21 2.99 -10.12 -1.72
N TYR A 22 3.45 -8.87 -1.67
CA TYR A 22 4.63 -8.43 -2.41
C TYR A 22 5.90 -9.19 -2.00
N VAL A 23 6.13 -9.37 -0.69
CA VAL A 23 7.27 -10.13 -0.19
C VAL A 23 7.18 -11.58 -0.61
N LEU A 24 5.99 -12.18 -0.57
CA LEU A 24 5.75 -13.54 -1.04
C LEU A 24 6.09 -13.70 -2.53
N LEU A 25 5.65 -12.75 -3.37
CA LEU A 25 5.87 -12.78 -4.82
C LEU A 25 7.34 -12.50 -5.20
N ARG A 26 8.02 -11.61 -4.47
CA ARG A 26 9.41 -11.20 -4.76
C ARG A 26 10.47 -12.02 -4.03
N GLY A 27 10.07 -12.83 -3.05
CA GLY A 27 10.95 -13.59 -2.15
C GLY A 27 11.57 -12.76 -1.02
N SER A 28 12.00 -11.51 -1.28
CA SER A 28 12.49 -10.59 -0.23
C SER A 28 12.42 -9.12 -0.64
N ALA A 29 12.12 -8.26 0.34
CA ALA A 29 12.21 -6.81 0.23
C ALA A 29 13.49 -6.22 0.88
N GLY A 30 14.27 -7.03 1.61
CA GLY A 30 15.47 -6.60 2.33
C GLY A 30 15.24 -5.33 3.17
N GLY A 31 16.23 -4.42 3.19
CA GLY A 31 16.13 -3.14 3.91
C GLY A 31 15.06 -2.17 3.38
N ARG A 32 14.35 -2.52 2.30
CA ARG A 32 13.27 -1.68 1.72
C ARG A 32 11.90 -2.00 2.30
N LEU A 33 11.78 -3.07 3.08
CA LEU A 33 10.50 -3.54 3.62
C LEU A 33 9.71 -2.45 4.38
N PRO A 34 10.32 -1.60 5.23
CA PRO A 34 9.59 -0.51 5.90
C PRO A 34 9.00 0.49 4.90
N PHE A 35 9.73 0.84 3.84
CA PHE A 35 9.27 1.78 2.81
C PHE A 35 8.14 1.20 1.97
N VAL A 36 8.22 -0.09 1.63
CA VAL A 36 7.15 -0.82 0.94
C VAL A 36 5.89 -0.82 1.80
N PHE A 37 6.01 -1.11 3.10
CA PHE A 37 4.88 -1.10 4.01
C PHE A 37 4.22 0.28 4.12
N VAL A 38 5.01 1.33 4.35
CA VAL A 38 4.49 2.71 4.42
C VAL A 38 3.81 3.09 3.10
N ALA A 39 4.42 2.79 1.96
CA ALA A 39 3.82 3.09 0.66
C ALA A 39 2.53 2.31 0.41
N ALA A 40 2.44 1.05 0.85
CA ALA A 40 1.22 0.24 0.75
C ALA A 40 0.09 0.81 1.61
N VAL A 41 0.38 1.20 2.86
CA VAL A 41 -0.61 1.80 3.77
C VAL A 41 -1.08 3.15 3.25
N LEU A 42 -0.16 4.02 2.83
CA LEU A 42 -0.50 5.32 2.25
C LEU A 42 -1.27 5.18 0.94
N GLY A 43 -0.87 4.24 0.09
CA GLY A 43 -1.59 3.92 -1.14
C GLY A 43 -3.00 3.41 -0.86
N ALA A 44 -3.18 2.52 0.12
CA ALA A 44 -4.50 2.06 0.54
C ALA A 44 -5.36 3.22 1.06
N TYR A 45 -4.79 4.08 1.91
CA TYR A 45 -5.50 5.24 2.44
C TYR A 45 -5.90 6.24 1.35
N ALA A 46 -5.02 6.50 0.38
CA ALA A 46 -5.32 7.34 -0.77
C ALA A 46 -6.36 6.70 -1.70
N GLY A 47 -6.30 5.38 -1.91
CA GLY A 47 -7.25 4.64 -2.72
C GLY A 47 -8.66 4.63 -2.14
N GLN A 48 -8.81 4.75 -0.82
CA GLN A 48 -10.12 4.98 -0.22
C GLN A 48 -10.76 6.30 -0.70
N ALA A 49 -9.98 7.38 -0.77
CA ALA A 49 -10.47 8.65 -1.30
C ALA A 49 -10.87 8.54 -2.80
N VAL A 50 -10.19 7.68 -3.55
CA VAL A 50 -10.56 7.34 -4.94
C VAL A 50 -11.88 6.56 -4.97
N GLY A 51 -12.05 5.57 -4.10
CA GLY A 51 -13.25 4.73 -4.00
C GLY A 51 -14.51 5.51 -3.65
N ILE A 52 -14.38 6.53 -2.80
CA ILE A 52 -15.48 7.46 -2.48
C ILE A 52 -15.94 8.23 -3.71
N ARG A 53 -15.03 8.59 -4.63
CA ARG A 53 -15.33 9.43 -5.80
C ARG A 53 -15.82 8.64 -7.01
N LEU A 54 -15.23 7.46 -7.24
CA LEU A 54 -15.52 6.65 -8.42
C LEU A 54 -16.57 5.56 -8.16
N GLY A 55 -16.86 5.26 -6.89
CA GLY A 55 -17.70 4.15 -6.48
C GLY A 55 -16.92 2.83 -6.51
N ASP A 56 -16.64 2.27 -5.34
CA ASP A 56 -16.01 0.96 -5.21
C ASP A 56 -17.09 -0.13 -5.08
N PRO A 57 -17.11 -1.17 -5.93
CA PRO A 57 -18.10 -2.24 -5.84
C PRO A 57 -17.89 -3.19 -4.65
N VAL A 58 -16.70 -3.21 -4.03
CA VAL A 58 -16.40 -4.08 -2.88
C VAL A 58 -15.98 -3.21 -1.70
N ARG A 59 -16.86 -3.10 -0.70
CA ARG A 59 -16.68 -2.20 0.44
C ARG A 59 -16.85 -2.91 1.77
N VAL A 60 -16.13 -2.43 2.78
CA VAL A 60 -16.30 -2.81 4.19
C VAL A 60 -16.66 -1.54 4.96
N GLY A 61 -17.93 -1.40 5.33
CA GLY A 61 -18.49 -0.11 5.75
C GLY A 61 -18.31 0.92 4.63
N ASP A 62 -17.67 2.03 4.95
CA ASP A 62 -17.35 3.08 3.96
C ASP A 62 -16.07 2.84 3.17
N PHE A 63 -15.27 1.84 3.55
CA PHE A 63 -13.95 1.60 2.96
C PHE A 63 -14.03 0.79 1.67
N GLY A 64 -13.63 1.39 0.53
CA GLY A 64 -13.50 0.71 -0.75
C GLY A 64 -12.24 -0.15 -0.81
N LEU A 65 -12.40 -1.47 -0.95
CA LEU A 65 -11.30 -2.42 -0.94
C LEU A 65 -10.56 -2.47 -2.27
N ILE A 66 -11.26 -2.39 -3.42
CA ILE A 66 -10.63 -2.52 -4.73
C ILE A 66 -9.78 -1.29 -5.03
N SER A 67 -10.34 -0.09 -4.87
CA SER A 67 -9.61 1.14 -5.13
C SER A 67 -8.40 1.27 -4.19
N SER A 68 -8.57 0.91 -2.91
CA SER A 68 -7.47 0.88 -1.94
C SER A 68 -6.39 -0.13 -2.32
N SER A 69 -6.76 -1.33 -2.75
CA SER A 69 -5.80 -2.36 -3.17
C SER A 69 -5.01 -1.94 -4.41
N VAL A 70 -5.70 -1.37 -5.40
CA VAL A 70 -5.05 -0.86 -6.63
C VAL A 70 -4.04 0.23 -6.30
N VAL A 71 -4.43 1.22 -5.48
CA VAL A 71 -3.53 2.33 -5.14
C VAL A 71 -2.41 1.91 -4.19
N ALA A 72 -2.65 0.93 -3.30
CA ALA A 72 -1.59 0.29 -2.51
C ALA A 72 -0.51 -0.33 -3.42
N TRP A 73 -0.90 -1.09 -4.45
CA TRP A 73 0.03 -1.65 -5.42
C TRP A 73 0.80 -0.57 -6.19
N ILE A 74 0.15 0.53 -6.57
CA ILE A 74 0.84 1.67 -7.20
C ILE A 74 1.93 2.22 -6.27
N GLY A 75 1.62 2.41 -4.98
CA GLY A 75 2.61 2.85 -3.99
C GLY A 75 3.79 1.88 -3.86
N ILE A 76 3.52 0.58 -3.78
CA ILE A 76 4.55 -0.46 -3.75
C ILE A 76 5.43 -0.40 -5.00
N LEU A 77 4.83 -0.27 -6.19
CA LEU A 77 5.55 -0.20 -7.46
C LEU A 77 6.49 1.01 -7.54
N VAL A 78 6.06 2.17 -7.01
CA VAL A 78 6.93 3.36 -6.93
C VAL A 78 8.17 3.09 -6.09
N VAL A 79 8.01 2.49 -4.90
CA VAL A 79 9.14 2.14 -4.02
C VAL A 79 10.03 1.07 -4.67
N ALA A 80 9.43 0.06 -5.30
CA ALA A 80 10.14 -0.98 -5.99
C ALA A 80 11.00 -0.41 -7.14
N ALA A 81 10.42 0.48 -7.95
CA ALA A 81 11.11 1.15 -9.06
C ALA A 81 12.22 2.08 -8.57
N ALA A 82 11.98 2.88 -7.53
CA ALA A 82 13.02 3.72 -6.92
C ALA A 82 14.20 2.88 -6.42
N GLY A 83 13.91 1.67 -5.93
CA GLY A 83 14.94 0.72 -5.55
C GLY A 83 15.76 0.14 -6.71
N VAL A 84 15.24 0.11 -7.93
CA VAL A 84 16.01 -0.29 -9.12
C VAL A 84 16.94 0.85 -9.57
N LEU A 85 16.47 2.09 -9.45
CA LEU A 85 17.21 3.29 -9.86
C LEU A 85 18.24 3.76 -8.83
N GLY A 86 18.12 3.31 -7.58
CA GLY A 86 19.04 3.68 -6.50
C GLY A 86 20.45 3.14 -6.74
N PRO A 87 21.51 3.87 -6.34
CA PRO A 87 22.89 3.45 -6.54
C PRO A 87 23.14 2.05 -5.97
N SER A 88 23.64 1.13 -6.78
CA SER A 88 24.16 -0.14 -6.28
C SER A 88 25.30 0.20 -5.32
N ARG A 89 25.10 -0.04 -4.01
CA ARG A 89 26.23 0.01 -3.05
C ARG A 89 27.32 -0.89 -3.63
N ARG A 90 28.44 -0.28 -4.04
CA ARG A 90 29.69 -1.02 -4.31
C ARG A 90 30.00 -1.81 -3.04
N GLN A 91 29.99 -3.13 -3.14
CA GLN A 91 30.63 -3.99 -2.16
C GLN A 91 32.14 -3.72 -2.31
N THR A 92 32.69 -2.99 -1.35
CA THR A 92 34.14 -2.96 -1.06
C THR A 92 34.40 -3.88 0.11
#